data_AF-A0A3T1D5R4-F1
#
_entry.id   AF-A0A3T1D5R4-F1
#
_cell.length_a   1.000
_cell.length_b   1.000
_cell.length_c   1.000
_cell.angle_alpha   90.00
_cell.angle_beta   90.00
_cell.angle_gamma   90.00
#
_symmetry.space_group_name_H-M   'P 1'
#
loop_
_entity.id
_entity.type
_entity.pdbx_description
1 polymer ?
#
loop_
_entity_poly.entity_id
_entity_poly.type
_entity_poly.pdbx_seq_one_letter_code
_entity_poly.pdbx_strand_id
1 'polypeptide(L)'
;MDDLINKIIEDINKTGYPTEMKVVNIFQKRKWSCSENQYFIDQDEHKGREIDLKVHTNKYYEESGPICCWSMLSVEIKKSEKPWVIFTTNRRRTDTGGYGLLNHRNNINSSILSYNKIMNKYPGKSTKIG
;
A
#
# COMPACT_ATOMS: atom_id res chain seq x y z
N MET A 1 -32.23 21.63 17.18
CA MET A 1 -31.74 20.72 16.11
C MET A 1 -30.31 21.10 15.75
N ASP A 2 -30.08 22.37 15.46
CA ASP A 2 -28.77 22.91 15.07
C ASP A 2 -27.70 22.72 16.15
N ASP A 3 -28.04 22.88 17.44
CA ASP A 3 -27.10 22.65 18.55
C ASP A 3 -26.58 21.21 18.62
N LEU A 4 -27.43 20.23 18.32
CA LEU A 4 -27.04 18.83 18.32
C LEU A 4 -26.11 18.52 17.14
N ILE A 5 -26.41 19.07 15.96
CA ILE A 5 -25.56 18.93 14.77
C ILE A 5 -24.18 19.55 15.03
N ASN A 6 -24.15 20.76 15.61
CA ASN A 6 -22.90 21.44 15.94
C ASN A 6 -22.05 20.63 16.93
N LYS A 7 -22.68 20.06 17.95
CA LYS A 7 -22.00 19.20 18.92
C LYS A 7 -21.41 17.95 18.25
N ILE A 8 -22.17 17.29 17.38
CA ILE A 8 -21.68 16.12 16.62
C ILE A 8 -20.46 16.49 15.76
N ILE A 9 -20.52 17.63 15.06
CA ILE A 9 -19.41 18.11 14.23
C ILE A 9 -18.18 18.40 15.10
N GLU A 10 -18.36 19.05 16.25
CA GLU A 10 -17.29 19.35 17.19
C GLU A 10 -16.62 18.06 17.69
N ASP A 11 -17.43 17.07 18.07
CA ASP A 11 -16.92 15.80 18.57
C ASP A 11 -16.19 14.99 17.50
N ILE A 12 -16.70 14.96 16.25
CA ILE A 12 -16.00 14.34 15.12
C ILE A 12 -14.64 15.02 14.88
N ASN A 13 -14.59 16.36 14.95
CA ASN A 13 -13.35 17.10 14.69
C ASN A 13 -12.26 16.87 15.75
N LYS A 14 -12.64 16.49 16.98
CA LYS A 14 -11.71 16.08 18.03
C LYS A 14 -11.01 14.75 17.71
N THR A 15 -11.63 13.89 16.89
CA THR A 15 -11.07 12.58 16.50
C THR A 15 -10.04 12.66 15.36
N GLY A 16 -9.34 11.55 15.10
CA GLY A 16 -8.49 11.37 13.91
C GLY A 16 -9.25 11.26 12.58
N TYR A 17 -10.54 10.93 12.64
CA TYR A 17 -11.36 10.50 11.52
C TYR A 17 -11.39 11.48 10.32
N PRO A 18 -11.55 12.81 10.50
CA PRO A 18 -11.49 13.73 9.35
C PRO A 18 -10.14 13.70 8.61
N THR A 19 -9.04 13.42 9.31
CA THR A 19 -7.72 13.27 8.68
C THR A 19 -7.64 11.96 7.90
N GLU A 20 -8.14 10.86 8.46
CA GLU A 20 -8.23 9.57 7.78
C GLU A 20 -9.03 9.69 6.47
N MET A 21 -10.21 10.32 6.52
CA MET A 21 -11.05 10.55 5.34
C MET A 21 -10.37 11.43 4.27
N LYS A 22 -9.56 12.41 4.67
CA LYS A 22 -8.75 13.20 3.72
C LYS A 22 -7.73 12.33 3.01
N VAL A 23 -7.04 11.45 3.73
CA VAL A 23 -6.04 10.52 3.14
C VAL A 23 -6.72 9.52 2.21
N VAL A 24 -7.85 8.95 2.61
CA VAL A 24 -8.67 8.08 1.76
C VAL A 24 -9.02 8.78 0.44
N ASN A 25 -9.55 10.00 0.51
CA ASN A 25 -9.93 10.78 -0.66
C ASN A 25 -8.72 11.02 -1.60
N ILE A 26 -7.52 11.24 -1.04
CA ILE A 26 -6.28 11.37 -1.82
C ILE A 26 -5.96 10.09 -2.60
N PHE A 27 -6.09 8.91 -1.98
CA PHE A 27 -5.88 7.63 -2.63
C PHE A 27 -6.95 7.32 -3.69
N GLN A 28 -8.22 7.54 -3.37
CA GLN A 28 -9.35 7.34 -4.28
C GLN A 28 -9.21 8.22 -5.54
N LYS A 29 -8.84 9.50 -5.39
CA LYS A 29 -8.55 10.40 -6.52
C LYS A 29 -7.42 9.89 -7.42
N ARG A 30 -6.51 9.10 -6.88
CA ARG A 30 -5.41 8.44 -7.63
C ARG A 30 -5.78 7.04 -8.12
N LYS A 31 -7.06 6.65 -8.04
CA LYS A 31 -7.60 5.36 -8.48
C LYS A 31 -7.02 4.16 -7.72
N TRP A 32 -6.75 4.35 -6.44
CA TRP A 32 -6.48 3.24 -5.52
C TRP A 32 -7.79 2.78 -4.89
N SER A 33 -7.95 1.47 -4.78
CA SER A 33 -9.00 0.87 -3.97
C SER A 33 -8.61 1.01 -2.50
N CYS A 34 -9.53 1.48 -1.67
CA CYS A 34 -9.31 1.75 -0.25
C CYS A 34 -10.17 0.82 0.60
N SER A 35 -9.65 0.44 1.76
CA SER A 35 -10.37 -0.29 2.80
C SER A 35 -9.92 0.30 4.15
N GLU A 36 -10.78 1.12 4.72
CA GLU A 36 -10.58 1.75 6.03
C GLU A 36 -10.80 0.75 7.16
N ASN A 37 -10.18 1.02 8.31
CA ASN A 37 -10.52 0.41 9.60
C ASN A 37 -10.49 -1.13 9.59
N GLN A 38 -9.43 -1.70 8.98
CA GLN A 38 -9.34 -3.15 8.82
C GLN A 38 -8.89 -3.82 10.11
N TYR A 39 -9.79 -4.60 10.71
CA TYR A 39 -9.50 -5.41 11.89
C TYR A 39 -8.60 -6.63 11.58
N PHE A 40 -7.65 -6.91 12.48
CA PHE A 40 -6.85 -8.12 12.48
C PHE A 40 -6.49 -8.56 13.91
N ILE A 41 -6.07 -9.82 14.07
CA ILE A 41 -5.51 -10.32 15.32
C ILE A 41 -4.00 -10.29 15.22
N ASP A 42 -3.36 -9.53 16.11
CA ASP A 42 -1.92 -9.55 16.31
C ASP A 42 -1.50 -10.95 16.79
N GLN A 43 -0.59 -11.60 16.07
CA GLN A 43 -0.16 -12.96 16.38
C GLN A 43 0.80 -13.03 17.58
N ASP A 44 1.49 -11.94 17.88
CA ASP A 44 2.44 -11.89 19.00
C ASP A 44 1.65 -11.67 20.30
N GLU A 45 0.76 -10.68 20.32
CA GLU A 45 0.01 -10.30 21.52
C GLU A 45 -1.38 -10.96 21.65
N HIS A 46 -1.88 -11.62 20.61
CA HIS A 46 -3.24 -12.20 20.54
C HIS A 46 -4.35 -11.18 20.76
N LYS A 47 -4.11 -9.92 20.38
CA LYS A 47 -5.06 -8.81 20.55
C LYS A 47 -5.67 -8.38 19.23
N GLY A 48 -6.92 -7.96 19.29
CA GLY A 48 -7.56 -7.23 18.20
C GLY A 48 -6.88 -5.90 17.96
N ARG A 49 -6.46 -5.66 16.73
CA ARG A 49 -5.92 -4.39 16.25
C ARG A 49 -6.60 -3.97 14.96
N GLU A 50 -6.40 -2.73 14.59
CA GLU A 50 -6.96 -2.12 13.40
C GLU A 50 -5.84 -1.51 12.57
N ILE A 51 -5.96 -1.60 11.25
CA ILE A 51 -5.16 -0.84 10.30
C ILE A 51 -6.03 0.31 9.83
N ASP A 52 -5.59 1.56 10.05
CA ASP A 52 -6.37 2.76 9.68
C ASP A 52 -6.80 2.72 8.21
N LEU A 53 -5.87 2.40 7.31
CA LEU A 53 -6.16 2.33 5.88
C LEU A 53 -5.30 1.29 5.16
N LYS A 54 -5.96 0.36 4.48
CA LYS A 54 -5.33 -0.50 3.48
C LYS A 54 -5.69 -0.01 2.09
N VAL A 55 -4.68 0.15 1.23
CA VAL A 55 -4.90 0.52 -0.17
C VAL A 55 -4.25 -0.46 -1.11
N HIS A 56 -4.89 -0.66 -2.26
CA HIS A 56 -4.29 -1.43 -3.34
C HIS A 56 -4.61 -0.86 -4.71
N THR A 57 -3.76 -1.17 -5.69
CA THR A 57 -3.98 -0.84 -7.10
C THR A 57 -3.51 -1.98 -7.99
N ASN A 58 -4.22 -2.16 -9.09
CA ASN A 58 -3.86 -3.07 -10.17
C ASN A 58 -3.57 -2.23 -11.41
N LYS A 59 -2.36 -2.35 -11.96
CA LYS A 59 -1.96 -1.68 -13.19
C LYS A 59 -1.65 -2.72 -14.25
N TYR A 60 -2.40 -2.66 -15.34
CA TYR A 60 -2.17 -3.47 -16.53
C TYR A 60 -1.36 -2.65 -17.53
N TYR A 61 -0.32 -3.24 -18.10
CA TYR A 61 0.57 -2.60 -19.06
C TYR A 61 0.58 -3.34 -20.39
N GLU A 62 -0.38 -3.06 -21.26
CA GLU A 62 -0.53 -3.79 -22.53
C GLU A 62 0.66 -3.63 -23.48
N GLU A 63 1.32 -2.46 -23.47
CA GLU A 63 2.47 -2.16 -24.33
C GLU A 63 3.70 -3.07 -24.08
N SER A 64 3.78 -3.73 -22.92
CA SER A 64 4.89 -4.61 -22.53
C SER A 64 4.50 -6.10 -22.46
N GLY A 65 3.32 -6.48 -22.97
CA GLY A 65 2.71 -7.81 -22.81
C GLY A 65 1.65 -7.86 -21.69
N PRO A 66 1.04 -9.00 -21.35
CA PRO A 66 -0.01 -9.07 -20.33
C PRO A 66 0.57 -9.02 -18.91
N ILE A 67 1.23 -7.92 -18.57
CA ILE A 67 1.84 -7.70 -17.25
C ILE A 67 0.82 -6.96 -16.37
N CYS A 68 0.50 -7.56 -15.22
CA CYS A 68 -0.26 -6.93 -14.16
C CYS A 68 0.67 -6.66 -12.97
N CYS A 69 0.77 -5.40 -12.57
CA CYS A 69 1.43 -4.99 -11.34
C CYS A 69 0.37 -4.75 -10.28
N TRP A 70 0.42 -5.56 -9.23
CA TRP A 70 -0.37 -5.35 -8.02
C TRP A 70 0.50 -4.68 -6.96
N SER A 71 0.00 -3.62 -6.35
CA SER A 71 0.65 -2.96 -5.22
C SER A 71 -0.34 -2.81 -4.08
N MET A 72 0.13 -3.05 -2.86
CA MET A 72 -0.65 -2.97 -1.65
C MET A 72 0.15 -2.23 -0.58
N LEU A 73 -0.51 -1.32 0.14
CA LEU A 73 0.07 -0.58 1.25
C LEU A 73 -0.84 -0.74 2.47
N SER A 74 -0.22 -0.94 3.63
CA SER A 74 -0.84 -0.73 4.95
C SER A 74 -0.41 0.64 5.45
N VAL A 75 -1.37 1.52 5.70
CA VAL A 75 -1.15 2.94 6.01
C VAL A 75 -1.71 3.24 7.39
N GLU A 76 -0.84 3.75 8.25
CA GLU A 76 -1.19 4.33 9.56
C GLU A 76 -1.26 5.86 9.41
N ILE A 77 -2.29 6.50 9.98
CA ILE A 77 -2.61 7.91 9.79
C ILE A 77 -2.59 8.61 11.15
N LYS A 78 -1.56 9.42 11.38
CA LYS A 78 -1.42 10.20 12.63
C LYS A 78 -1.40 11.69 12.36
N LYS A 79 -2.23 12.44 13.09
CA LYS A 79 -2.06 13.90 13.19
C LYS A 79 -0.73 14.16 13.89
N SER A 80 0.16 14.92 13.27
CA SER A 80 1.47 15.26 13.83
C SER A 80 1.92 16.63 13.35
N GLU A 81 2.37 17.46 14.27
CA GLU A 81 3.14 18.69 13.98
C GLU A 81 4.64 18.40 13.81
N LYS A 82 5.06 17.19 14.17
CA LYS A 82 6.47 16.76 14.12
C LYS A 82 6.85 16.40 12.68
N PRO A 83 8.12 16.62 12.30
CA PRO A 83 8.62 16.25 10.97
C PRO A 83 8.43 14.76 10.70
N TRP A 84 8.27 14.42 9.42
CA TRP A 84 8.10 13.05 8.97
C TRP A 84 9.46 12.34 9.04
N VAL A 85 9.51 11.20 9.72
CA VAL A 85 10.68 10.32 9.72
C VAL A 85 10.35 9.12 8.82
N ILE A 86 11.13 8.95 7.77
CA ILE A 86 11.04 7.78 6.91
C ILE A 86 12.08 6.77 7.39
N PHE A 87 11.62 5.70 8.03
CA PHE A 87 12.48 4.56 8.34
C PHE A 87 12.66 3.73 7.07
N THR A 88 13.89 3.67 6.57
CA THR A 88 14.26 2.79 5.48
C THR A 88 15.19 1.71 6.01
N THR A 89 15.18 0.54 5.37
CA THR A 89 16.17 -0.50 5.63
C THR A 89 17.20 -0.49 4.51
N ASN A 90 18.43 -0.90 4.84
CA ASN A 90 19.41 -1.20 3.80
C ASN A 90 18.85 -2.30 2.90
N ARG A 91 18.84 -2.02 1.60
CA ARG A 91 18.43 -2.97 0.57
C ARG A 91 19.24 -4.26 0.71
N ARG A 92 18.60 -5.35 1.09
CA ARG A 92 19.22 -6.69 1.11
C ARG A 92 19.45 -7.16 -0.31
N ARG A 93 20.37 -8.09 -0.54
CA ARG A 93 20.58 -8.72 -1.86
C ARG A 93 19.30 -9.41 -2.38
N THR A 94 18.43 -9.85 -1.47
CA THR A 94 17.11 -10.42 -1.74
C THR A 94 16.03 -9.36 -1.92
N ASP A 95 16.28 -8.12 -1.47
CA ASP A 95 15.46 -6.95 -1.77
C ASP A 95 15.84 -6.49 -3.19
N THR A 96 15.66 -7.37 -4.16
CA THR A 96 15.26 -6.87 -5.47
C THR A 96 13.99 -6.06 -5.19
N GLY A 97 13.75 -4.94 -5.88
CA GLY A 97 12.42 -4.31 -5.86
C GLY A 97 11.41 -5.21 -6.57
N GLY A 98 11.47 -6.51 -6.29
CA GLY A 98 10.95 -7.61 -7.03
C GLY A 98 9.47 -7.58 -6.83
N TYR A 99 8.77 -7.19 -7.88
CA TYR A 99 7.48 -7.76 -8.16
C TYR A 99 7.62 -9.27 -7.92
N GLY A 100 7.01 -9.78 -6.85
CA GLY A 100 6.65 -11.17 -6.82
C GLY A 100 5.72 -11.35 -8.00
N LEU A 101 6.21 -11.92 -9.11
CA LEU A 101 5.33 -12.44 -10.15
C LEU A 101 4.59 -13.61 -9.53
N LEU A 102 3.53 -13.29 -8.79
CA LEU A 102 2.55 -14.26 -8.32
C LEU A 102 1.82 -14.70 -9.58
N ASN A 103 2.27 -15.82 -10.14
CA ASN A 103 1.65 -16.44 -11.29
C ASN A 103 0.32 -17.08 -10.83
N HIS A 104 -0.72 -16.26 -10.65
CA HIS A 104 -2.05 -16.74 -10.34
C HIS A 104 -2.79 -16.99 -11.65
N ARG A 105 -2.95 -18.29 -11.99
CA ARG A 105 -3.89 -18.82 -13.01
C ARG A 105 -3.55 -18.69 -14.49
N ASN A 106 -2.28 -18.66 -14.87
CA ASN A 106 -1.93 -19.01 -16.25
C ASN A 106 -1.24 -20.36 -16.27
N ASN A 107 -1.71 -21.31 -17.09
CA ASN A 107 -1.06 -22.60 -17.42
C ASN A 107 0.28 -22.40 -18.17
N ILE A 108 1.03 -21.35 -17.81
CA ILE A 108 2.33 -21.05 -18.37
C ILE A 108 3.35 -21.86 -17.60
N ASN A 109 4.07 -22.69 -18.34
CA ASN A 109 5.20 -23.46 -17.82
C ASN A 109 6.19 -22.52 -17.12
N SER A 110 6.49 -22.78 -15.84
CA SER A 110 7.38 -21.96 -15.00
C SER A 110 8.81 -21.83 -15.56
N SER A 111 9.20 -22.70 -16.50
CA SER A 111 10.46 -22.61 -17.25
C SER A 111 10.50 -21.49 -18.31
N ILE A 112 9.34 -20.96 -18.73
CA ILE A 112 9.21 -19.92 -19.77
C ILE A 112 9.41 -18.52 -19.16
N LEU A 113 8.90 -18.27 -17.95
CA LEU A 113 9.02 -17.01 -17.21
C LEU A 113 9.84 -17.19 -15.93
N SER A 114 10.99 -17.85 -16.03
CA SER A 114 11.84 -17.98 -14.84
C SER A 114 12.31 -16.58 -14.42
N TYR A 115 12.17 -16.31 -13.11
CA TYR A 115 12.61 -15.05 -12.49
C TYR A 115 14.03 -14.65 -12.94
N ASN A 116 14.93 -15.64 -13.05
CA ASN A 116 16.30 -15.44 -13.51
C ASN A 116 16.38 -14.93 -14.96
N LYS A 117 15.57 -15.45 -15.89
CA LYS A 117 15.55 -14.95 -17.29
C LYS A 117 15.09 -13.50 -17.35
N ILE A 118 14.08 -13.14 -16.57
CA ILE A 118 13.53 -11.77 -16.53
C ILE A 118 14.55 -10.81 -15.92
N MET A 119 15.17 -11.17 -14.79
CA MET A 119 16.20 -10.36 -14.14
C MET A 119 17.45 -10.18 -15.01
N ASN A 120 17.83 -11.20 -15.78
CA ASN A 120 18.95 -11.09 -16.73
C ASN A 120 18.61 -10.22 -17.94
N LYS A 121 17.37 -10.27 -18.43
CA LYS A 121 16.91 -9.47 -19.57
C LYS A 121 16.67 -8.01 -19.22
N TYR A 122 16.19 -7.75 -18.00
CA TYR A 122 15.92 -6.42 -17.47
C TYR A 122 16.69 -6.22 -16.16
N PRO A 123 18.03 -6.14 -16.22
CA PRO A 123 18.82 -5.91 -15.02
C PRO A 123 18.39 -4.56 -14.44
N GLY A 124 17.91 -4.57 -13.20
CA GLY A 124 17.50 -3.35 -12.52
C GLY A 124 18.66 -2.34 -12.56
N LYS A 125 18.43 -1.16 -13.15
CA LYS A 125 19.44 -0.10 -13.16
C LYS A 125 19.66 0.36 -11.73
N SER A 126 20.84 0.07 -11.18
CA SER A 126 21.29 0.67 -9.94
C SER A 126 21.64 2.12 -10.22
N THR A 127 20.67 3.02 -10.09
CA THR A 127 20.95 4.45 -10.00
C THR A 127 21.45 4.69 -8.59
N LYS A 128 22.75 4.96 -8.43
CA LYS A 128 23.26 5.55 -7.18
C LYS A 128 22.51 6.87 -7.00
N ILE A 129 21.69 6.96 -5.97
CA ILE A 129 21.16 8.23 -5.50
C ILE A 129 22.33 8.86 -4.74
N GLY A 130 22.96 9.85 -5.37
CA GLY A 130 23.96 10.71 -4.72
C GLY A 130 23.30 11.74 -3.83
#